data_AF-A0A644WUG7-F1
#
_entry.id   AF-A0A644WUG7-F1
#
_cell.length_a   1.000
_cell.length_b   1.000
_cell.length_c   1.000
_cell.angle_alpha   90.00
_cell.angle_beta   90.00
_cell.angle_gamma   90.00
#
_symmetry.space_group_name_H-M   'P 1'
#
loop_
_entity.id
_entity.type
_entity.pdbx_description
1 polymer ?
#
loop_
_entity_poly.entity_id
_entity_poly.type
_entity_poly.pdbx_seq_one_letter_code
_entity_poly.pdbx_strand_id
1 'polypeptide(L)'
;METGTRNPSVDDFLLGEKKWPAELLYLRGIALESGLIETLKWGKPCYMLEKANVAILYSFKDTCAIGFLKGALLRDEQKLLVAPGEHSQAMRMLKFTSLQQIVEQEPVIREYLNEAVELERSGAEIVFTEHETMEPPEELKEKFRTMPELEAAFLQLTPGRQRAYLMYFSQAKQSETRVSRIEKYAPVILSGKGLNDR
;
A
#
# COMPACT_ATOMS: atom_id res chain seq x y z
N MET A 1 -6.15 -30.59 1.05
CA MET A 1 -5.97 -29.15 1.32
C MET A 1 -6.75 -28.44 0.24
N GLU A 2 -7.82 -27.73 0.60
CA GLU A 2 -8.60 -26.95 -0.35
C GLU A 2 -7.69 -25.83 -0.88
N THR A 3 -7.33 -25.94 -2.16
CA THR A 3 -6.60 -24.88 -2.86
C THR A 3 -7.49 -23.64 -2.93
N GLY A 4 -6.94 -22.46 -2.64
CA GLY A 4 -7.69 -21.21 -2.66
C GLY A 4 -8.45 -21.03 -3.99
N THR A 5 -9.75 -20.71 -3.92
CA THR A 5 -10.57 -20.50 -5.12
C THR A 5 -10.08 -19.27 -5.88
N ARG A 6 -9.78 -19.44 -7.17
CA ARG A 6 -9.35 -18.33 -8.05
C ARG A 6 -10.46 -17.30 -8.23
N ASN A 7 -10.08 -16.02 -8.22
CA ASN A 7 -11.01 -14.92 -8.38
C ASN A 7 -11.02 -14.41 -9.85
N PRO A 8 -12.17 -14.37 -10.55
CA PRO A 8 -12.27 -13.87 -11.92
C PRO A 8 -11.76 -12.43 -12.11
N SER A 9 -11.96 -11.56 -11.12
CA SER A 9 -11.46 -10.18 -11.22
C SER A 9 -9.93 -10.10 -11.17
N VAL A 10 -9.26 -11.10 -10.57
CA VAL A 10 -7.81 -11.21 -10.63
C VAL A 10 -7.36 -11.86 -11.93
N ASP A 11 -8.14 -12.78 -12.51
CA ASP A 11 -7.89 -13.29 -13.86
C ASP A 11 -7.88 -12.13 -14.88
N ASP A 12 -8.90 -11.27 -14.85
CA ASP A 12 -9.00 -10.09 -15.73
C ASP A 12 -7.80 -9.14 -15.56
N PHE A 13 -7.38 -8.90 -14.31
CA PHE A 13 -6.20 -8.09 -14.02
C PHE A 13 -4.94 -8.68 -14.67
N LEU A 14 -4.70 -9.99 -14.50
CA LEU A 14 -3.51 -10.67 -15.01
C LEU A 14 -3.52 -10.79 -16.54
N LEU A 15 -4.71 -10.97 -17.15
CA LEU A 15 -4.87 -10.92 -18.61
C LEU A 15 -4.53 -9.53 -19.18
N GLY A 16 -4.77 -8.47 -18.41
CA GLY A 16 -4.43 -7.09 -18.77
C GLY A 16 -2.97 -6.70 -18.51
N GLU A 17 -2.20 -7.50 -17.77
CA GLU A 17 -0.81 -7.20 -17.43
C GLU A 17 0.12 -7.38 -18.64
N LYS A 18 0.96 -6.38 -18.91
CA LYS A 18 1.81 -6.34 -20.11
C LYS A 18 3.29 -6.56 -19.82
N LYS A 19 3.73 -6.29 -18.60
CA LYS A 19 5.15 -6.23 -18.24
C LYS A 19 5.61 -7.43 -17.44
N TRP A 20 4.80 -7.90 -16.50
CA TRP A 20 5.16 -8.99 -15.58
C TRP A 20 4.14 -10.15 -15.53
N PRO A 21 3.52 -10.58 -16.65
CA PRO A 21 2.42 -11.53 -16.60
C PRO A 21 2.84 -12.89 -16.02
N ALA A 22 4.01 -13.40 -16.41
CA ALA A 22 4.49 -14.72 -15.96
C ALA A 22 4.90 -14.68 -14.48
N GLU A 23 5.57 -13.61 -14.06
CA GLU A 23 5.99 -13.38 -12.69
C GLU A 23 4.80 -13.29 -11.73
N LEU A 24 3.78 -12.48 -12.08
CA LEU A 24 2.61 -12.32 -11.23
C LEU A 24 1.75 -13.59 -11.20
N LEU A 25 1.67 -14.34 -12.30
CA LEU A 25 1.01 -15.66 -12.33
C LEU A 25 1.70 -16.66 -11.40
N TYR A 26 3.03 -16.66 -11.38
CA TYR A 26 3.80 -17.54 -10.51
C TYR A 26 3.63 -17.17 -9.04
N LEU A 27 3.76 -15.88 -8.69
CA LEU A 27 3.54 -15.39 -7.34
C LEU A 27 2.11 -15.66 -6.84
N ARG A 28 1.11 -15.53 -7.71
CA ARG A 28 -0.29 -15.90 -7.42
C ARG A 28 -0.42 -17.37 -7.03
N GLY A 29 0.27 -18.27 -7.75
CA GLY A 29 0.29 -19.69 -7.42
C GLY A 29 0.80 -19.94 -6.00
N ILE A 30 1.97 -19.37 -5.67
CA ILE A 30 2.56 -19.49 -4.34
C ILE A 30 1.61 -18.95 -3.26
N ALA A 31 1.00 -17.78 -3.48
CA ALA A 31 0.10 -17.16 -2.51
C ALA A 31 -1.19 -17.95 -2.26
N LEU A 32 -1.77 -18.55 -3.30
CA LEU A 32 -2.97 -19.40 -3.18
C LEU A 32 -2.68 -20.72 -2.46
N GLU A 33 -1.48 -21.27 -2.62
CA GLU A 33 -1.05 -22.48 -1.91
C GLU A 33 -0.84 -22.25 -0.40
N SER A 34 -0.62 -21.01 0.02
CA SER A 34 -0.58 -20.62 1.44
C SER A 34 -1.97 -20.56 2.11
N GLY A 35 -3.03 -21.00 1.42
CA GLY A 35 -4.39 -21.05 1.98
C GLY A 35 -5.08 -19.68 2.09
N LEU A 36 -4.56 -18.67 1.40
CA LEU A 36 -5.13 -17.34 1.37
C LEU A 36 -6.25 -17.24 0.34
N ILE A 37 -7.25 -16.41 0.66
CA ILE A 37 -8.36 -16.09 -0.23
C ILE A 37 -7.95 -14.91 -1.12
N GLU A 38 -8.09 -15.07 -2.42
CA GLU A 38 -7.77 -14.03 -3.39
C GLU A 38 -8.94 -13.09 -3.67
N THR A 39 -8.65 -11.79 -3.68
CA THR A 39 -9.58 -10.71 -4.05
C THR A 39 -8.87 -9.64 -4.87
N LEU A 40 -9.62 -8.75 -5.51
CA LEU A 40 -9.09 -7.52 -6.09
C LEU A 40 -9.37 -6.34 -5.14
N LYS A 41 -8.33 -5.70 -4.62
CA LYS A 41 -8.43 -4.49 -3.77
C LYS A 41 -7.47 -3.41 -4.27
N TRP A 42 -7.92 -2.16 -4.28
CA TRP A 42 -7.13 -1.03 -4.77
C TRP A 42 -6.56 -1.23 -6.19
N GLY A 43 -7.31 -1.98 -7.03
CA GLY A 43 -6.89 -2.36 -8.37
C GLY A 43 -5.70 -3.33 -8.42
N LYS A 44 -5.49 -4.13 -7.37
CA LYS A 44 -4.38 -5.09 -7.26
C LYS A 44 -4.86 -6.43 -6.72
N PRO A 45 -4.26 -7.56 -7.15
CA PRO A 45 -4.46 -8.86 -6.51
C PRO A 45 -4.04 -8.78 -5.04
N CYS A 46 -4.95 -9.12 -4.15
CA CYS A 46 -4.79 -9.08 -2.71
C CYS A 46 -5.20 -10.43 -2.12
N TYR A 47 -4.40 -10.94 -1.21
CA TYR A 47 -4.52 -12.25 -0.60
C TYR A 47 -4.81 -12.07 0.88
N MET A 48 -5.90 -12.69 1.33
CA MET A 48 -6.50 -12.44 2.62
C MET A 48 -6.58 -13.71 3.46
N LEU A 49 -6.37 -13.55 4.76
CA LEU A 49 -6.77 -14.54 5.76
C LEU A 49 -8.06 -14.03 6.40
N GLU A 50 -9.17 -14.71 6.12
CA GLU A 50 -10.52 -14.29 6.52
C GLU A 50 -10.82 -12.83 6.08
N LYS A 51 -10.82 -11.87 7.00
CA LYS A 51 -11.07 -10.44 6.75
C LYS A 51 -9.80 -9.60 6.70
N ALA A 52 -8.64 -10.17 7.06
CA ALA A 52 -7.36 -9.48 7.11
C ALA A 52 -6.62 -9.58 5.77
N ASN A 53 -6.03 -8.47 5.32
CA ASN A 53 -5.18 -8.47 4.13
C ASN A 53 -3.76 -8.89 4.51
N VAL A 54 -3.24 -9.95 3.90
CA VAL A 54 -1.92 -10.53 4.22
C VAL A 54 -0.87 -10.09 3.22
N ALA A 55 -1.15 -10.30 1.93
CA ALA A 55 -0.22 -9.99 0.85
C ALA A 55 -0.92 -9.32 -0.34
N ILE A 56 -0.14 -8.57 -1.13
CA ILE A 56 -0.60 -7.88 -2.35
C ILE A 56 0.47 -8.05 -3.42
N LEU A 57 0.05 -8.28 -4.66
CA LEU A 57 0.95 -8.32 -5.80
C LEU A 57 1.00 -6.95 -6.50
N TYR A 58 2.21 -6.57 -6.91
CA TYR A 58 2.49 -5.30 -7.54
C TYR A 58 3.20 -5.48 -8.88
N SER A 59 2.71 -4.71 -9.85
CA SER A 59 3.39 -4.45 -11.11
C SER A 59 3.89 -3.01 -11.08
N PHE A 60 5.21 -2.82 -11.17
CA PHE A 60 5.82 -1.51 -11.34
C PHE A 60 6.41 -1.40 -12.75
N LYS A 61 6.77 -0.17 -13.17
CA LYS A 61 7.86 0.00 -14.14
C LYS A 61 9.07 -0.76 -13.56
N ASP A 62 10.04 -1.27 -14.29
CA ASP A 62 11.28 -1.88 -13.78
C ASP A 62 11.24 -3.09 -12.79
N THR A 63 10.21 -3.31 -11.97
CA THR A 63 10.10 -4.49 -11.06
C THR A 63 8.66 -4.99 -10.91
N CYS A 64 8.49 -6.25 -10.50
CA CYS A 64 7.27 -6.72 -9.84
C CYS A 64 7.56 -7.04 -8.36
N ALA A 65 6.52 -7.22 -7.56
CA ALA A 65 6.71 -7.50 -6.13
C ALA A 65 5.55 -8.28 -5.52
N ILE A 66 5.86 -8.97 -4.42
CA ILE A 66 4.88 -9.34 -3.39
C ILE A 66 5.12 -8.47 -2.16
N GLY A 67 4.06 -7.80 -1.70
CA GLY A 67 4.09 -6.94 -0.52
C GLY A 67 3.28 -7.52 0.63
N PHE A 68 3.85 -7.51 1.83
CA PHE A 68 3.26 -8.01 3.07
C PHE A 68 2.79 -6.85 3.93
N LEU A 69 1.51 -6.84 4.32
CA LEU A 69 0.91 -5.69 5.02
C LEU A 69 1.57 -5.40 6.37
N LYS A 70 1.86 -6.45 7.15
CA LYS A 70 2.62 -6.40 8.41
C LYS A 70 4.08 -6.79 8.21
N GLY A 71 4.63 -6.52 7.04
CA GLY A 71 5.97 -6.98 6.65
C GLY A 71 7.10 -6.54 7.59
N ALA A 72 6.93 -5.45 8.34
CA ALA A 72 7.90 -4.99 9.34
C ALA A 72 8.02 -5.90 10.58
N LEU A 73 7.08 -6.82 10.79
CA LEU A 73 7.14 -7.84 11.86
C LEU A 73 7.75 -9.16 11.40
N LEU A 74 7.99 -9.33 10.08
CA LEU A 74 8.58 -10.54 9.55
C LEU A 74 10.06 -10.65 9.93
N ARG A 75 10.54 -11.88 10.13
CA ARG A 75 11.94 -12.17 10.38
C ARG A 75 12.74 -12.10 9.09
N ASP A 76 13.40 -10.98 8.85
CA ASP A 76 14.20 -10.74 7.64
C ASP A 76 15.71 -10.83 7.91
N GLU A 77 16.18 -12.01 8.30
CA GLU A 77 17.61 -12.25 8.59
C GLU A 77 18.49 -12.01 7.35
N GLN A 78 17.94 -12.29 6.16
CA GLN A 78 18.62 -12.13 4.87
C GLN A 78 18.57 -10.69 4.32
N LYS A 79 17.82 -9.79 4.98
CA LYS A 79 17.66 -8.37 4.60
C LYS A 79 17.15 -8.17 3.17
N LEU A 80 16.21 -9.01 2.75
CA LEU A 80 15.60 -8.99 1.43
C LEU A 80 14.39 -8.07 1.35
N LEU A 81 13.76 -7.77 2.49
CA LEU A 81 12.53 -6.99 2.54
C LEU A 81 12.81 -5.48 2.46
N VAL A 82 12.16 -4.82 1.51
CA VAL A 82 12.28 -3.37 1.33
C VAL A 82 10.97 -2.65 1.66
N ALA A 83 11.08 -1.48 2.28
CA ALA A 83 9.92 -0.60 2.45
C ALA A 83 9.44 -0.03 1.09
N PRO A 84 8.13 0.12 0.86
CA PRO A 84 7.60 0.79 -0.33
C PRO A 84 8.07 2.23 -0.52
N GLY A 85 8.37 2.92 0.58
CA GLY A 85 8.91 4.27 0.61
C GLY A 85 9.45 4.60 1.99
N GLU A 86 10.18 5.72 2.09
CA GLU A 86 10.94 6.14 3.27
C GLU A 86 10.11 6.19 4.56
N HIS A 87 8.82 6.55 4.48
CA HIS A 87 7.93 6.67 5.64
C HIS A 87 7.04 5.44 5.87
N SER A 88 7.24 4.34 5.15
CA SER A 88 6.41 3.15 5.31
C SER A 88 6.81 2.36 6.57
N GLN A 89 5.97 2.43 7.59
CA GLN A 89 6.24 1.77 8.87
C GLN A 89 5.88 0.29 8.87
N ALA A 90 4.80 -0.10 8.20
CA ALA A 90 4.24 -1.45 8.28
C ALA A 90 4.66 -2.34 7.11
N MET A 91 4.33 -1.94 5.89
CA MET A 91 4.48 -2.81 4.72
C MET A 91 5.95 -3.03 4.37
N ARG A 92 6.27 -4.26 3.98
CA ARG A 92 7.52 -4.59 3.31
C ARG A 92 7.25 -5.38 2.03
N MET A 93 8.18 -5.35 1.10
CA MET A 93 8.06 -6.01 -0.19
C MET A 93 9.31 -6.80 -0.54
N LEU A 94 9.11 -7.95 -1.17
CA LEU A 94 10.14 -8.57 -2.00
C LEU A 94 9.96 -8.09 -3.44
N LYS A 95 11.02 -7.58 -4.05
CA LYS A 95 11.01 -7.08 -5.43
C LYS A 95 11.80 -7.99 -6.34
N PHE A 96 11.27 -8.20 -7.54
CA PHE A 96 11.86 -9.07 -8.55
C PHE A 96 11.96 -8.36 -9.90
N THR A 97 12.97 -8.74 -10.68
CA THR A 97 13.20 -8.27 -12.05
C THR A 97 13.06 -9.38 -13.10
N SER A 98 12.82 -10.63 -12.68
CA SER A 98 12.59 -11.76 -13.59
C SER A 98 11.85 -12.91 -12.90
N LEU A 99 11.19 -13.75 -13.69
CA LEU A 99 10.60 -15.01 -13.22
C LEU A 99 11.64 -15.94 -12.58
N GLN A 100 12.85 -16.06 -13.16
CA GLN A 100 13.88 -16.94 -12.63
C GLN A 100 14.25 -16.57 -11.19
N GLN A 101 14.36 -15.27 -10.88
CA GLN A 101 14.60 -14.81 -9.52
C GLN A 101 13.50 -15.24 -8.54
N ILE A 102 12.24 -15.24 -8.99
CA ILE A 102 11.09 -15.67 -8.17
C ILE A 102 11.17 -17.18 -7.92
N VAL A 103 11.49 -17.97 -8.94
CA VAL A 103 11.64 -19.44 -8.84
C VAL A 103 12.77 -19.79 -7.86
N GLU A 104 13.93 -19.15 -7.99
CA GLU A 104 15.07 -19.37 -7.11
C GLU A 104 14.78 -18.97 -5.65
N GLN A 105 13.97 -17.93 -5.44
CA GLN A 105 13.57 -17.45 -4.12
C GLN A 105 12.25 -18.04 -3.60
N GLU A 106 11.63 -18.99 -4.31
CA GLU A 106 10.34 -19.56 -3.92
C GLU A 106 10.31 -20.06 -2.46
N PRO A 107 11.33 -20.79 -1.95
CA PRO A 107 11.33 -21.24 -0.55
C PRO A 107 11.22 -20.07 0.44
N VAL A 108 11.92 -18.96 0.17
CA VAL A 108 11.91 -17.75 1.00
C VAL A 108 10.57 -17.03 0.89
N ILE A 109 9.98 -16.95 -0.31
CA ILE A 109 8.65 -16.34 -0.51
C ILE A 109 7.60 -17.10 0.30
N ARG A 110 7.65 -18.44 0.28
CA ARG A 110 6.74 -19.30 1.07
C ARG A 110 6.94 -19.12 2.57
N GLU A 111 8.19 -19.02 3.04
CA GLU A 111 8.49 -18.76 4.44
C GLU A 111 7.85 -17.45 4.92
N TYR A 112 8.02 -16.36 4.17
CA TYR A 112 7.40 -15.08 4.51
C TYR A 112 5.87 -15.10 4.44
N LEU A 113 5.29 -15.81 3.47
CA LEU A 113 3.82 -15.97 3.41
C LEU A 113 3.28 -16.72 4.62
N ASN A 114 3.94 -17.82 5.01
CA ASN A 114 3.55 -18.60 6.18
C ASN A 114 3.69 -17.78 7.46
N GLU A 115 4.81 -17.06 7.64
CA GLU A 115 4.98 -16.18 8.79
C GLU A 115 3.95 -15.04 8.81
N ALA A 116 3.63 -14.44 7.65
CA ALA A 116 2.60 -13.41 7.54
C ALA A 116 1.20 -13.94 7.92
N VAL A 117 0.88 -15.20 7.56
CA VAL A 117 -0.36 -15.86 8.00
C VAL A 117 -0.37 -16.03 9.52
N GLU A 118 0.73 -16.50 10.12
CA GLU A 118 0.83 -16.69 11.57
C GLU A 118 0.77 -15.35 12.35
N LEU A 119 1.30 -14.27 11.79
CA LEU A 119 1.16 -12.93 12.35
C LEU A 119 -0.31 -12.48 12.38
N GLU A 120 -1.10 -12.78 11.34
CA GLU A 120 -2.53 -12.49 11.38
C GLU A 120 -3.28 -13.40 12.35
N ARG A 121 -2.96 -14.71 12.40
CA ARG A 121 -3.59 -15.65 13.35
C ARG A 121 -3.32 -15.29 14.81
N SER A 122 -2.12 -14.82 15.12
CA SER A 122 -1.73 -14.42 16.47
C SER A 122 -2.32 -13.07 16.90
N GLY A 123 -2.91 -12.30 15.97
CA GLY A 123 -3.42 -10.97 16.26
C GLY A 123 -2.32 -9.92 16.47
N ALA A 124 -1.10 -10.16 15.97
CA ALA A 124 0.00 -9.22 16.10
C ALA A 124 -0.33 -7.89 15.42
N GLU A 125 -0.07 -6.77 16.09
CA GLU A 125 -0.33 -5.43 15.57
C GLU A 125 0.96 -4.65 15.33
N ILE A 126 0.95 -3.81 14.30
CA ILE A 126 2.03 -2.84 14.08
C ILE A 126 1.81 -1.68 15.05
N VAL A 127 2.77 -1.46 15.94
CA VAL A 127 2.83 -0.22 16.72
C VAL A 127 3.34 0.88 15.80
N PHE A 128 2.43 1.69 15.29
CA PHE A 128 2.80 2.87 14.52
C PHE A 128 3.42 3.90 15.45
N THR A 129 4.61 4.36 15.11
CA THR A 129 5.18 5.53 15.77
C THR A 129 4.25 6.71 15.47
N GLU A 130 3.75 7.35 16.52
CA GLU A 130 3.09 8.64 16.39
C GLU A 130 4.07 9.58 15.70
N HIS A 131 3.66 10.06 14.53
CA HIS A 131 4.35 11.17 13.92
C HIS A 131 3.98 12.42 14.68
N GLU A 132 4.96 13.29 14.96
CA GLU A 132 4.68 14.66 15.39
C GLU A 132 3.56 15.23 14.52
N THR A 133 2.51 15.72 15.17
CA THR A 133 1.39 16.36 14.49
C THR A 133 1.94 17.50 13.66
N MET A 134 1.91 17.33 12.35
CA MET A 134 2.39 18.35 11.43
C MET A 134 1.37 19.48 11.39
N GLU A 135 1.77 20.66 11.83
CA GLU A 135 0.90 21.83 11.80
C GLU A 135 0.53 22.20 10.34
N PRO A 136 -0.76 22.50 10.06
CA PRO A 136 -1.15 23.05 8.78
C PRO A 136 -0.40 24.37 8.46
N PRO A 137 0.09 24.56 7.22
CA PRO A 137 0.65 25.85 6.82
C PRO A 137 -0.42 26.94 6.91
N GLU A 138 -0.02 28.19 7.16
CA GLU A 138 -0.96 29.29 7.40
C GLU A 138 -1.95 29.49 6.23
N GLU A 139 -1.51 29.26 4.99
CA GLU A 139 -2.38 29.33 3.82
C GLU A 139 -3.51 28.29 3.84
N LEU A 140 -3.27 27.10 4.42
CA LEU A 140 -4.32 26.09 4.59
C LEU A 140 -5.27 26.47 5.72
N LYS A 141 -4.73 27.02 6.83
CA LYS A 141 -5.55 27.55 7.92
C LYS A 141 -6.48 28.67 7.43
N GLU A 142 -5.96 29.57 6.61
CA GLU A 142 -6.77 30.63 6.00
C GLU A 142 -7.84 30.07 5.05
N LYS A 143 -7.50 29.02 4.28
CA LYS A 143 -8.50 28.35 3.45
C LYS A 143 -9.59 27.69 4.28
N PHE A 144 -9.26 27.08 5.42
CA PHE A 144 -10.26 26.53 6.35
C PHE A 144 -11.18 27.61 6.91
N ARG A 145 -10.65 28.78 7.29
CA ARG A 145 -11.47 29.92 7.75
C ARG A 145 -12.46 30.40 6.68
N THR A 146 -12.04 30.41 5.42
CA THR A 146 -12.85 30.88 4.28
C THR A 146 -13.75 29.80 3.67
N MET A 147 -13.50 28.53 3.95
CA MET A 147 -14.22 27.37 3.43
C MET A 147 -14.32 26.26 4.50
N PRO A 148 -15.19 26.41 5.52
CA PRO A 148 -15.28 25.47 6.64
C PRO A 148 -15.59 24.02 6.23
N GLU A 149 -16.30 23.82 5.12
CA GLU A 149 -16.57 22.49 4.56
C GLU A 149 -15.30 21.75 4.14
N LEU A 150 -14.26 22.50 3.71
CA LEU A 150 -12.96 21.92 3.37
C LEU A 150 -12.24 21.44 4.63
N GLU A 151 -12.32 22.19 5.72
CA GLU A 151 -11.74 21.79 7.02
C GLU A 151 -12.40 20.50 7.53
N ALA A 152 -13.73 20.45 7.51
CA ALA A 152 -14.47 19.27 7.91
C ALA A 152 -14.10 18.04 7.06
N ALA A 153 -14.03 18.19 5.73
CA ALA A 153 -13.64 17.11 4.84
C ALA A 153 -12.19 16.68 5.08
N PHE A 154 -11.27 17.63 5.30
CA PHE A 154 -9.87 17.34 5.60
C PHE A 154 -9.72 16.52 6.89
N LEU A 155 -10.40 16.91 7.97
CA LEU A 155 -10.34 16.23 9.27
C LEU A 155 -10.96 14.82 9.23
N GLN A 156 -11.84 14.54 8.28
CA GLN A 156 -12.39 13.20 8.05
C GLN A 156 -11.46 12.27 7.24
N LEU A 157 -10.41 12.80 6.60
CA LEU A 157 -9.42 11.95 5.94
C LEU A 157 -8.67 11.11 6.98
N THR A 158 -8.17 9.94 6.58
CA THR A 158 -7.31 9.14 7.46
C THR A 158 -6.06 9.94 7.85
N PRO A 159 -5.46 9.71 9.04
CA PRO A 159 -4.26 10.45 9.48
C PRO A 159 -3.12 10.44 8.44
N GLY A 160 -2.95 9.31 7.74
CA GLY A 160 -1.97 9.19 6.64
C GLY A 160 -2.27 10.09 5.44
N ARG A 161 -3.55 10.24 5.05
CA ARG A 161 -3.97 11.14 3.97
C ARG A 161 -3.81 12.61 4.37
N GLN A 162 -4.21 12.98 5.59
CA GLN A 162 -4.01 14.33 6.12
C GLN A 162 -2.53 14.70 6.07
N ARG A 163 -1.67 13.82 6.62
CA ARG A 163 -0.22 14.03 6.62
C ARG A 163 0.36 14.17 5.21
N ALA A 164 -0.07 13.35 4.25
CA ALA A 164 0.40 13.45 2.87
C ALA A 164 0.11 14.84 2.26
N TYR A 165 -1.08 15.40 2.52
CA TYR A 165 -1.42 16.76 2.11
C TYR A 165 -0.58 17.82 2.84
N LEU A 166 -0.43 17.71 4.16
CA LEU A 166 0.36 18.65 4.97
C LEU A 166 1.81 18.69 4.50
N MET A 167 2.41 17.54 4.25
CA MET A 167 3.75 17.41 3.67
C MET A 167 3.82 18.04 2.28
N TYR A 168 2.87 17.71 1.39
CA TYR A 168 2.86 18.22 0.02
C TYR A 168 2.70 19.75 -0.03
N PHE A 169 1.82 20.33 0.78
CA PHE A 169 1.66 21.78 0.83
C PHE A 169 2.89 22.44 1.43
N SER A 170 3.39 21.96 2.57
CA SER A 170 4.50 22.60 3.28
C SER A 170 5.85 22.42 2.59
N GLN A 171 6.00 21.46 1.68
CA GLN A 171 7.20 21.31 0.86
C GLN A 171 7.45 22.53 -0.06
N ALA A 172 6.40 23.27 -0.42
CA ALA A 172 6.56 24.48 -1.22
C ALA A 172 7.06 25.65 -0.36
N LYS A 173 8.22 26.20 -0.72
CA LYS A 173 8.85 27.33 0.00
C LYS A 173 8.08 28.65 -0.17
N GLN A 174 7.54 28.89 -1.36
CA GLN A 174 6.78 30.10 -1.69
C GLN A 174 5.31 30.00 -1.29
N SER A 175 4.79 31.04 -0.66
CA SER A 175 3.39 31.13 -0.22
C SER A 175 2.40 30.94 -1.37
N GLU A 176 2.60 31.61 -2.50
CA GLU A 176 1.75 31.48 -3.69
C GLU A 176 1.69 30.04 -4.23
N THR A 177 2.81 29.31 -4.16
CA THR A 177 2.83 27.89 -4.53
C THR A 177 2.03 27.03 -3.55
N ARG A 178 2.02 27.38 -2.25
CA ARG A 178 1.16 26.70 -1.26
C ARG A 178 -0.31 26.94 -1.54
N VAL A 179 -0.71 28.19 -1.74
CA VAL A 179 -2.10 28.58 -2.08
C VAL A 179 -2.57 27.81 -3.31
N SER A 180 -1.82 27.89 -4.42
CA SER A 180 -2.21 27.20 -5.66
C SER A 180 -2.31 25.67 -5.51
N ARG A 181 -1.43 25.04 -4.73
CA ARG A 181 -1.56 23.60 -4.41
C ARG A 181 -2.82 23.32 -3.60
N ILE A 182 -3.12 24.12 -2.58
CA ILE A 182 -4.32 23.96 -1.74
C ILE A 182 -5.58 24.08 -2.60
N GLU A 183 -5.67 25.13 -3.42
CA GLU A 183 -6.83 25.35 -4.31
C GLU A 183 -7.01 24.22 -5.31
N LYS A 184 -5.91 23.75 -5.92
CA LYS A 184 -5.93 22.64 -6.85
C LYS A 184 -6.49 21.36 -6.23
N TYR A 185 -6.18 21.09 -4.97
CA TYR A 185 -6.55 19.85 -4.29
C TYR A 185 -7.79 19.96 -3.39
N ALA A 186 -8.34 21.17 -3.18
CA ALA A 186 -9.56 21.34 -2.40
C ALA A 186 -10.73 20.47 -2.90
N PRO A 187 -11.02 20.37 -4.22
CA PRO A 187 -12.07 19.48 -4.71
C PRO A 187 -11.81 17.99 -4.42
N VAL A 188 -10.54 17.58 -4.40
CA VAL A 188 -10.14 16.19 -4.13
C VAL A 188 -10.37 15.86 -2.64
N ILE A 189 -9.98 16.77 -1.75
CA ILE A 189 -10.22 16.64 -0.31
C ILE A 189 -11.72 16.59 -0.02
N LEU A 190 -12.52 17.46 -0.64
CA LEU A 190 -13.98 17.48 -0.52
C LEU A 190 -14.63 16.16 -0.96
N SER A 191 -13.99 15.43 -1.88
CA SER A 191 -14.43 14.09 -2.30
C SER A 191 -13.95 12.95 -1.37
N GLY A 192 -13.30 13.25 -0.25
CA GLY A 192 -12.76 12.27 0.69
C GLY A 192 -11.55 11.47 0.17
N LYS A 193 -10.92 11.96 -0.91
CA LYS A 193 -9.79 11.30 -1.57
C LYS A 193 -8.45 11.83 -1.05
N GLY A 194 -7.43 10.97 -1.06
CA GLY A 194 -6.05 11.34 -0.78
C GLY A 194 -5.33 11.91 -2.00
N LEU A 195 -4.15 12.51 -1.78
CA LEU A 195 -3.33 13.18 -2.81
C LEU A 195 -3.07 12.32 -4.07
N ASN A 196 -2.92 11.00 -3.89
CA ASN A 196 -2.60 10.06 -4.97
C ASN A 196 -3.78 9.15 -5.37
N ASP A 197 -4.95 9.37 -4.78
CA ASP A 197 -6.14 8.58 -5.10
C ASP A 197 -6.70 9.09 -6.43
N ARG A 198 -6.85 8.19 -7.40
CA ARG A 198 -7.48 8.50 -8.69
C ARG A 198 -9.00 8.55 -8.56
#